data_AF-A0A3P3U5T5-F1
#
_entry.id   AF-A0A3P3U5T5-F1
#
_cell.length_a   1.000
_cell.length_b   1.000
_cell.length_c   1.000
_cell.angle_alpha   90.00
_cell.angle_beta   90.00
_cell.angle_gamma   90.00
#
_symmetry.space_group_name_H-M   'P 1'
#
loop_
_entity.id
_entity.type
_entity.pdbx_description
1 polymer ?
#
loop_
_entity_poly.entity_id
_entity_poly.type
_entity_poly.pdbx_seq_one_letter_code
_entity_poly.pdbx_strand_id
1 'polypeptide(L)'
;MLEELKEQYPEVGESIMKLMPAWSRLGYEEGLKEGMEEGMEEGMEKGIEQGIEQGIEKGIEKTALNMLREGMEISLVAKVTGLSEEQVVKLKEES
;
A
#
# COMPACT_ATOMS: atom_id res chain seq x y z
N MET A 1 15.23 -30.09 -25.22
CA MET A 1 14.85 -28.92 -26.03
C MET A 1 16.06 -28.19 -26.63
N LEU A 2 16.91 -27.49 -25.86
CA LEU A 2 18.08 -26.78 -26.43
C LEU A 2 19.17 -27.74 -26.92
N GLU A 3 19.48 -28.80 -26.16
CA GLU A 3 20.36 -29.89 -26.61
C GLU A 3 19.86 -30.53 -27.92
N GLU A 4 18.56 -30.83 -28.01
CA GLU A 4 17.94 -31.44 -29.21
C GLU A 4 18.01 -30.51 -30.43
N LEU A 5 17.82 -29.20 -30.24
CA LEU A 5 17.94 -28.21 -31.31
C LEU A 5 19.39 -28.08 -31.80
N LYS A 6 20.37 -28.17 -30.90
CA LYS A 6 21.79 -28.16 -31.27
C LYS A 6 22.17 -29.38 -32.10
N GLU A 7 21.58 -30.54 -31.80
CA GLU A 7 21.88 -31.80 -32.46
C GLU A 7 21.18 -31.91 -33.84
N GLN A 8 19.92 -31.47 -33.94
CA GLN A 8 19.15 -31.51 -35.19
C GLN A 8 19.39 -30.31 -36.11
N TYR A 9 19.67 -29.13 -35.56
CA TYR A 9 19.84 -27.86 -36.28
C TYR A 9 20.98 -27.03 -35.68
N PRO A 10 22.25 -27.43 -35.89
CA PRO A 10 23.41 -26.87 -35.19
C PRO A 10 23.54 -25.35 -35.32
N GLU A 11 23.28 -24.77 -36.50
CA GLU A 11 23.32 -23.30 -36.69
C GLU A 11 22.23 -22.56 -35.91
N VAL A 12 21.04 -23.17 -35.79
CA VAL A 12 19.92 -22.61 -35.02
C VAL A 12 20.24 -22.67 -33.54
N GLY A 13 20.77 -23.80 -33.06
CA GLY A 13 21.22 -23.96 -31.67
C GLY A 13 22.32 -22.98 -31.27
N GLU A 14 23.31 -22.74 -32.14
CA GLU A 14 24.38 -21.77 -31.89
C GLU A 14 23.85 -20.32 -31.86
N SER A 15 22.94 -19.98 -32.77
CA SER A 15 22.29 -18.67 -32.80
C SER A 15 21.50 -18.40 -31.52
N ILE A 16 20.76 -19.39 -31.03
CA ILE A 16 20.03 -19.28 -29.75
C ILE A 16 21.00 -19.09 -28.58
N MET A 17 22.09 -19.87 -28.51
CA MET A 17 23.09 -19.70 -27.44
C MET A 17 23.73 -18.31 -27.42
N LYS A 18 23.95 -17.69 -28.59
CA LYS A 18 24.47 -16.32 -28.68
C LYS A 18 23.47 -15.28 -28.14
N LEU A 19 22.18 -15.54 -28.24
CA LEU A 19 21.12 -14.64 -27.77
C LEU A 19 20.74 -14.86 -26.30
N MET A 20 21.01 -16.03 -25.73
CA MET A 20 20.68 -16.38 -24.34
C MET A 20 21.09 -15.31 -23.31
N PRO A 21 22.31 -14.73 -23.34
CA PRO A 21 22.68 -13.67 -22.39
C PRO A 21 21.79 -12.42 -22.51
N ALA A 22 21.37 -12.07 -23.73
CA ALA A 22 20.49 -10.93 -23.96
C ALA A 22 19.08 -11.19 -23.42
N TRP A 23 18.54 -12.39 -23.60
CA TRP A 23 17.25 -12.77 -23.03
C TRP A 23 17.28 -12.87 -21.51
N SER A 24 18.34 -13.43 -20.92
CA SER A 24 18.50 -13.45 -19.47
C SER A 24 18.57 -12.04 -18.88
N ARG A 25 19.26 -11.12 -19.57
CA ARG A 25 19.31 -9.71 -19.19
C ARG A 25 17.94 -9.05 -19.31
N LEU A 26 17.25 -9.26 -20.43
CA LEU A 26 15.92 -8.71 -20.67
C LEU A 26 14.94 -9.18 -19.59
N GLY A 27 14.87 -10.47 -19.31
CA GLY A 27 13.98 -11.01 -18.28
C GLY A 27 14.32 -10.52 -16.87
N TYR A 28 15.60 -10.29 -16.56
CA TYR A 28 16.00 -9.67 -15.29
C TYR A 28 15.57 -8.20 -15.21
N GLU A 29 15.77 -7.44 -16.28
CA GLU A 29 15.38 -6.02 -16.34
C GLU A 29 13.85 -5.86 -16.29
N GLU A 30 13.09 -6.72 -16.98
CA GLU A 30 11.62 -6.77 -16.92
C GLU A 30 11.14 -7.13 -15.52
N GLY A 31 11.65 -8.22 -14.93
CA GLY A 31 11.23 -8.64 -13.58
C GLY A 31 11.59 -7.61 -12.50
N LEU A 32 12.71 -6.90 -12.64
CA LEU A 32 13.07 -5.82 -11.71
C LEU A 32 12.14 -4.61 -11.88
N LYS A 33 11.78 -4.27 -13.11
CA LYS A 33 10.84 -3.19 -13.40
C LYS A 33 9.45 -3.51 -12.85
N GLU A 34 8.92 -4.69 -13.17
CA GLU A 34 7.61 -5.15 -12.68
C GLU A 34 7.57 -5.17 -11.15
N GLY A 35 8.56 -5.80 -10.50
CA GLY A 35 8.61 -5.85 -9.04
C GLY A 35 8.74 -4.46 -8.38
N MET A 36 9.40 -3.51 -9.04
CA MET A 36 9.48 -2.13 -8.54
C MET A 36 8.18 -1.36 -8.74
N GLU A 37 7.51 -1.53 -9.89
CA GLU A 37 6.21 -0.92 -10.17
C GLU A 37 5.15 -1.45 -9.20
N GLU A 38 5.02 -2.77 -9.07
CA GLU A 38 4.08 -3.41 -8.14
C GLU A 38 4.35 -3.02 -6.68
N GLY A 39 5.62 -3.08 -6.25
CA GLY A 39 5.99 -2.73 -4.88
C GLY A 39 5.73 -1.26 -4.55
N MET A 40 5.90 -0.35 -5.52
CA MET A 40 5.62 1.07 -5.34
C MET A 40 4.11 1.34 -5.31
N GLU A 41 3.34 0.71 -6.20
CA GLU A 41 1.89 0.85 -6.25
C GLU A 41 1.25 0.35 -4.95
N GLU A 42 1.56 -0.87 -4.51
CA GLU A 42 1.05 -1.42 -3.26
C GLU A 42 1.45 -0.59 -2.04
N GLY A 43 2.71 -0.14 -2.00
CA GLY A 43 3.22 0.67 -0.89
C GLY A 43 2.51 2.02 -0.80
N MET A 44 2.26 2.64 -1.95
CA MET A 44 1.56 3.92 -2.03
C MET A 44 0.08 3.79 -1.66
N GLU A 45 -0.62 2.77 -2.17
CA GLU A 45 -2.02 2.50 -1.86
C GLU A 45 -2.21 2.29 -0.35
N LYS A 46 -1.45 1.37 0.25
CA LYS A 46 -1.50 1.08 1.69
C LYS A 46 -1.17 2.33 2.52
N GLY A 47 -0.16 3.09 2.11
CA GLY A 47 0.24 4.31 2.81
C GLY A 47 -0.82 5.41 2.77
N ILE A 48 -1.49 5.58 1.63
CA ILE A 48 -2.58 6.56 1.47
C ILE A 48 -3.81 6.13 2.27
N GLU A 49 -4.22 4.86 2.17
CA GLU A 49 -5.37 4.34 2.91
C GLU A 49 -5.18 4.53 4.42
N GLN A 50 -4.06 4.07 4.97
CA GLN A 50 -3.74 4.23 6.39
C GLN A 50 -3.64 5.71 6.79
N GLY A 51 -3.05 6.55 5.94
CA GLY A 51 -2.93 7.98 6.20
C GLY A 51 -4.28 8.70 6.26
N ILE A 52 -5.21 8.35 5.36
CA ILE A 52 -6.56 8.91 5.33
C ILE A 52 -7.36 8.44 6.54
N GLU A 53 -7.35 7.14 6.85
CA GLU A 53 -8.08 6.58 8.00
C GLU A 53 -7.62 7.22 9.31
N GLN A 54 -6.31 7.22 9.58
CA GLN A 54 -5.75 7.87 10.77
C GLN A 54 -6.01 9.38 10.81
N GLY A 55 -6.01 10.04 9.65
CA GLY A 55 -6.28 11.47 9.55
C GLY A 55 -7.73 11.81 9.91
N ILE A 56 -8.68 11.01 9.41
CA ILE A 56 -10.10 11.15 9.72
C ILE A 56 -10.36 10.89 11.20
N GLU A 57 -9.84 9.78 11.75
CA GLU A 57 -9.99 9.42 13.17
C GLU A 57 -9.49 10.55 14.08
N LYS A 58 -8.22 10.97 13.91
CA LYS A 58 -7.64 12.08 14.68
C LYS A 58 -8.41 13.40 14.51
N GLY A 59 -8.97 13.64 13.32
CA GLY A 59 -9.81 14.80 13.04
C GLY A 59 -11.11 14.79 13.84
N ILE A 60 -11.77 13.63 13.89
CA ILE A 60 -13.00 13.40 14.65
C ILE A 60 -12.72 13.57 16.15
N GLU A 61 -11.67 12.95 16.68
CA GLU A 61 -11.26 13.07 18.09
C GLU A 61 -10.96 14.51 18.49
N LYS A 62 -10.16 15.22 17.68
CA LYS A 62 -9.83 16.64 17.91
C LYS A 62 -11.09 17.51 17.92
N THR A 63 -12.04 17.22 17.03
CA THR A 63 -13.32 17.92 16.97
C THR A 63 -14.14 17.65 18.23
N ALA A 64 -14.24 16.39 18.66
CA ALA A 64 -14.92 16.00 19.89
C ALA A 64 -14.34 16.73 21.13
N LEU A 65 -13.02 16.75 21.26
CA LEU A 65 -12.33 17.45 22.36
C LEU A 65 -12.62 18.95 22.35
N ASN A 66 -12.61 19.59 21.18
CA ASN A 66 -12.93 21.01 21.08
C ASN A 66 -14.38 21.27 21.49
N MET A 67 -15.34 20.44 21.07
CA MET A 67 -16.74 20.58 21.47
C MET A 67 -16.92 20.41 22.99
N LEU A 68 -16.23 19.45 23.61
CA LEU A 68 -16.23 19.27 25.05
C LEU A 68 -15.64 20.48 25.80
N ARG A 69 -14.57 21.10 25.27
CA ARG A 69 -13.96 22.32 25.82
C ARG A 69 -14.88 23.53 25.75
N GLU A 70 -15.73 23.60 24.73
CA GLU A 70 -16.80 24.60 24.60
C GLU A 70 -18.01 24.29 25.51
N GLY A 71 -17.94 23.24 26.34
CA GLY A 71 -18.98 22.89 27.31
C GLY A 71 -20.18 22.14 26.71
N MET A 72 -20.04 21.56 25.52
CA MET A 72 -21.10 20.74 24.94
C MET A 72 -21.27 19.42 25.70
N GLU A 73 -22.51 18.96 25.82
CA GLU A 73 -22.86 17.70 26.47
C GLU A 73 -22.30 16.49 25.73
N ILE A 74 -21.86 15.47 26.47
CA ILE A 74 -21.25 14.24 25.94
C ILE A 74 -22.15 13.57 24.90
N SER A 75 -23.45 13.48 25.19
CA SER A 75 -24.43 12.87 24.29
C SER A 75 -24.59 13.61 22.96
N LEU A 76 -24.46 14.95 22.97
CA LEU A 76 -24.49 15.75 21.76
C LEU A 76 -23.18 15.58 20.97
N VAL A 77 -22.04 15.58 21.65
CA VAL A 77 -20.74 15.36 21.00
C VAL A 77 -20.73 14.00 20.31
N ALA A 78 -21.08 12.92 21.02
CA ALA A 78 -21.19 11.57 20.48
C ALA A 78 -22.08 11.52 19.22
N LYS A 79 -23.26 12.13 19.28
CA LYS A 79 -24.20 12.17 18.15
C LYS A 79 -23.64 12.91 16.93
N VAL A 80 -22.91 14.01 17.13
CA VAL A 80 -22.39 14.85 16.03
C VAL A 80 -21.13 14.25 15.42
N THR A 81 -20.23 13.71 16.23
CA THR A 81 -18.96 13.16 15.78
C THR A 81 -19.07 11.71 15.32
N GLY A 82 -20.18 11.03 15.65
CA GLY A 82 -20.38 9.61 15.35
C GLY A 82 -19.66 8.67 16.32
N LEU A 83 -19.04 9.21 17.37
CA LEU A 83 -18.42 8.42 18.44
C LEU A 83 -19.47 7.90 19.41
N SER A 84 -19.16 6.81 20.12
CA SER A 84 -19.94 6.40 21.29
C SER A 84 -19.69 7.34 22.47
N GLU A 85 -20.65 7.44 23.39
CA GLU A 85 -20.44 8.22 24.62
C GLU A 85 -19.24 7.70 25.43
N GLU A 86 -18.97 6.39 25.41
CA GLU A 86 -17.79 5.79 26.04
C GLU A 86 -16.49 6.29 25.40
N GLN A 87 -16.42 6.36 24.07
CA GLN A 87 -15.26 6.92 23.37
C GLN A 87 -15.06 8.40 23.72
N VAL A 88 -16.15 9.18 23.79
CA VAL A 88 -16.08 10.60 24.15
C VAL A 88 -15.64 10.79 25.62
N VAL A 89 -16.11 9.94 26.54
CA VAL A 89 -15.67 9.94 27.94
C VAL A 89 -14.18 9.63 28.03
N LYS A 90 -13.73 8.58 27.34
CA LYS A 90 -12.32 8.19 27.32
C LYS A 90 -11.42 9.31 26.77
N LEU A 91 -11.81 9.95 25.66
CA LEU A 91 -11.09 11.10 25.11
C LEU A 91 -10.98 12.26 26.12
N LYS A 92 -12.04 12.51 26.89
CA LYS A 92 -12.05 13.54 27.93
C LYS A 92 -11.09 13.21 29.09
N GLU A 93 -10.93 11.94 29.44
CA GLU A 93 -10.00 11.48 30.49
C GLU A 93 -8.53 11.50 30.04
N GLU A 94 -8.30 11.34 28.73
CA GLU A 94 -6.97 11.33 28.11
C GLU A 94 -6.44 12.73 27.71
N SER A 95 -7.27 13.77 27.76
CA SER A 95 -6.92 15.17 27.42
C SER A 95 -6.59 16.05 28.62
#